data_AF-D4F9J4-F1
#
_entry.id   AF-D4F9J4-F1
#
_cell.length_a   1.000
_cell.length_b   1.000
_cell.length_c   1.000
_cell.angle_alpha   90.00
_cell.angle_beta   90.00
_cell.angle_gamma   90.00
#
_symmetry.space_group_name_H-M   'P 1'
#
loop_
_entity.id
_entity.type
_entity.pdbx_description
1 polymer ?
#
loop_
_entity_poly.entity_id
_entity_poly.type
_entity_poly.pdbx_seq_one_letter_code
_entity_poly.pdbx_strand_id
1 'polypeptide(L)' 'MITRQAVWRGERPALCPLQPTYGCGRVVEQSGDVYSCDHYVEAEHRRGKLLQQAACKAAVAKVQRRFGQQKAQ' A
#
# COMPACT_ATOMS: atom_id res chain seq x y z
N MET A 1 -10.36 3.15 20.91
CA MET A 1 -9.22 4.09 20.78
C MET A 1 -7.98 3.29 20.43
N ILE A 2 -7.43 3.46 19.23
CA ILE A 2 -6.15 2.83 18.86
C ILE A 2 -5.06 3.79 19.33
N THR A 3 -4.46 3.52 20.49
CA THR A 3 -3.44 4.39 21.09
C THR A 3 -2.09 4.18 20.41
N ARG A 4 -1.30 5.24 20.23
CA ARG A 4 0.08 5.23 19.67
C ARG A 4 1.11 4.50 20.56
N GLN A 5 0.65 3.64 21.46
CA GLN A 5 1.42 3.08 22.58
C GLN A 5 2.68 2.33 22.12
N ALA A 6 2.59 1.56 21.04
CA ALA A 6 3.72 0.86 20.47
C ALA A 6 4.85 1.82 20.05
N VAL A 7 4.52 2.99 19.50
CA VAL A 7 5.52 4.01 19.12
C VAL A 7 6.28 4.51 20.35
N TRP A 8 5.56 4.83 21.43
CA TRP A 8 6.16 5.31 22.68
C TRP A 8 7.03 4.25 23.36
N ARG A 9 6.70 2.97 23.21
CA ARG A 9 7.51 1.85 23.71
C ARG A 9 8.67 1.46 22.80
N GLY A 10 8.85 2.11 21.65
CA GLY A 10 9.85 1.70 20.66
C GLY A 10 9.51 0.39 19.94
N GLU A 11 8.28 -0.11 20.08
CA GLU A 11 7.77 -1.30 19.39
C GLU A 11 7.27 -0.94 17.98
N ARG A 12 7.18 -1.93 17.10
CA ARG A 12 6.60 -1.73 15.77
C ARG A 12 5.09 -1.50 15.86
N PRO A 13 4.56 -0.35 15.42
CA PRO A 13 3.14 -0.04 15.54
C PRO A 13 2.31 -0.72 14.46
N ALA A 14 1.21 -1.40 14.82
CA ALA A 14 0.37 -2.11 13.84
C ALA A 14 -0.26 -1.21 12.75
N LEU A 15 -0.41 0.08 13.01
CA LEU A 15 -0.99 1.04 12.07
C LEU A 15 0.01 1.41 10.95
N CYS A 16 -0.41 1.19 9.70
CA CYS A 16 0.30 1.59 8.49
C CYS A 16 0.88 3.03 8.51
N PRO A 17 0.15 4.09 8.95
CA PRO A 17 0.71 5.43 9.01
C PRO A 17 1.88 5.59 10.00
N LEU A 18 2.03 4.69 10.97
CA LEU A 18 3.08 4.75 11.98
C LEU A 18 4.28 3.83 11.66
N GLN A 19 4.15 2.95 10.66
CA GLN A 19 5.25 2.09 10.18
C GLN A 19 6.29 2.90 9.39
N PRO A 20 7.56 2.46 9.30
CA PRO A 20 8.57 3.17 8.49
C PRO A 20 8.30 3.06 6.97
N THR A 21 7.66 1.99 6.52
CA THR A 21 7.31 1.75 5.10
C THR A 21 5.82 1.46 4.96
N TYR A 22 5.23 1.75 3.79
CA TYR A 22 3.88 1.23 3.51
C TYR A 22 3.90 -0.29 3.35
N GLY A 23 2.80 -0.94 3.74
CA GLY A 23 2.66 -2.40 3.66
C GLY A 23 2.52 -2.91 2.22
N CYS A 24 2.46 -4.24 2.09
CA CYS A 24 2.19 -4.91 0.81
C CYS A 24 0.70 -5.03 0.47
N GLY A 25 -0.19 -4.51 1.32
CA GLY A 25 -1.64 -4.48 1.08
C GLY A 25 -1.97 -3.60 -0.12
N ARG A 26 -2.95 -4.02 -0.92
CA ARG A 26 -3.46 -3.27 -2.07
C ARG A 26 -4.96 -3.11 -1.93
N VAL A 27 -5.47 -2.04 -2.51
CA VAL A 27 -6.91 -1.80 -2.59
C VAL A 27 -7.38 -2.11 -4.00
N VAL A 28 -8.56 -2.72 -4.09
CA VAL A 28 -9.24 -2.97 -5.35
C VAL A 28 -10.64 -2.38 -5.25
N GLU A 29 -10.94 -1.45 -6.15
CA GLU A 29 -12.28 -0.88 -6.31
C GLU A 29 -13.23 -1.90 -6.97
N GLN A 30 -14.54 -1.71 -6.83
CA GLN A 30 -15.54 -2.58 -7.47
C GLN A 30 -15.43 -2.58 -9.01
N SER A 31 -14.90 -1.50 -9.60
CA SER A 31 -14.57 -1.41 -11.03
C SER A 31 -13.42 -2.34 -11.46
N GLY A 32 -12.78 -3.01 -10.51
CA GLY A 32 -11.59 -3.82 -10.67
C GLY A 32 -10.29 -3.01 -10.73
N ASP A 33 -10.33 -1.70 -10.52
CA ASP A 33 -9.13 -0.85 -10.49
C ASP A 33 -8.31 -1.09 -9.21
N VAL A 34 -6.99 -1.25 -9.38
CA VAL A 34 -6.05 -1.63 -8.32
C VAL A 34 -5.20 -0.44 -7.92
N TYR A 35 -5.06 -0.21 -6.61
CA TYR A 35 -4.31 0.87 -6.00
C TYR A 35 -3.33 0.35 -4.95
N SER A 36 -2.30 1.14 -4.66
CA SER A 36 -1.21 0.75 -3.77
C SER A 36 -1.55 0.83 -2.28
N CYS A 37 -2.47 1.71 -1.86
CA CYS A 37 -3.14 1.63 -0.57
C CYS A 37 -4.45 2.43 -0.58
N ASP A 38 -5.20 2.34 0.51
CA ASP A 38 -6.46 3.01 0.80
C ASP A 38 -6.36 4.54 0.92
N HIS A 39 -5.15 5.09 1.05
CA HIS A 39 -4.93 6.53 1.10
C HIS A 39 -4.66 7.17 -0.27
N TYR A 40 -4.44 6.38 -1.33
CA TYR A 40 -4.14 6.88 -2.67
C TYR A 40 -5.06 6.24 -3.72
N VAL A 41 -6.37 6.51 -3.59
CA VAL A 41 -7.43 5.96 -4.45
C VAL A 41 -7.93 7.04 -5.42
N GLU A 42 -6.98 7.67 -6.11
CA GLU A 42 -7.23 8.69 -7.13
C GLU A 42 -6.70 8.20 -8.48
N ALA A 43 -7.22 8.74 -9.58
CA ALA A 43 -6.89 8.27 -10.93
C ALA A 43 -5.37 8.24 -11.21
N GLU A 44 -4.62 9.22 -10.69
CA GLU A 44 -3.17 9.33 -10.82
C GLU A 44 -2.40 8.18 -10.14
N HIS A 45 -3.02 7.54 -9.15
CA HIS A 45 -2.44 6.48 -8.33
C HIS A 45 -2.87 5.07 -8.78
N ARG A 46 -3.68 4.95 -9.84
CA ARG A 46 -4.17 3.67 -10.37
C ARG A 46 -3.02 2.84 -10.94
N ARG A 47 -2.91 1.58 -10.51
CA ARG A 47 -1.84 0.64 -10.89
C ARG A 47 -2.27 -0.41 -11.92
N GLY A 48 -3.55 -0.46 -12.27
CA GLY A 48 -4.09 -1.32 -13.32
C GLY A 48 -5.46 -1.89 -12.98
N LYS A 49 -5.94 -2.86 -13.77
CA LYS A 49 -7.18 -3.62 -13.49
C LYS A 49 -6.87 -5.06 -13.11
N LEU A 50 -7.54 -5.59 -12.09
CA LEU A 50 -7.31 -6.94 -11.56
C LEU A 50 -7.45 -8.04 -12.62
N LEU A 51 -8.40 -7.89 -13.54
CA LEU A 51 -8.77 -8.95 -14.50
C LEU A 51 -7.90 -8.99 -15.77
N GLN A 52 -6.97 -8.06 -15.97
CA GLN A 52 -6.22 -7.93 -17.24
C GLN A 52 -4.76 -8.44 -17.19
N GLN A 53 -4.39 -9.34 -16.27
CA GLN A 53 -3.01 -9.32 -15.71
C GLN A 53 -2.21 -10.64 -15.66
N ALA A 54 -2.15 -11.43 -16.73
CA ALA A 54 -1.18 -12.54 -16.80
C ALA A 54 0.29 -12.05 -16.75
N ALA A 55 0.62 -10.92 -17.39
CA ALA A 55 1.96 -10.32 -17.38
C ALA A 55 2.18 -9.28 -16.24
N CYS A 56 1.11 -8.88 -15.53
CA CYS A 56 1.17 -7.72 -14.64
C CYS A 56 1.53 -8.04 -13.18
N LYS A 57 1.31 -9.27 -12.71
CA LYS A 57 1.55 -9.61 -11.28
C LYS A 57 2.96 -9.27 -10.80
N ALA A 58 3.99 -9.58 -11.60
CA ALA A 58 5.38 -9.29 -11.26
C ALA A 58 5.70 -7.78 -11.35
N ALA A 59 5.16 -7.08 -12.36
CA ALA A 59 5.33 -5.64 -12.52
C ALA A 59 4.66 -4.87 -11.37
N VAL A 60 3.42 -5.20 -11.03
CA VAL A 60 2.67 -4.60 -9.92
C VAL A 60 3.35 -4.91 -8.57
N ALA A 61 3.99 -6.08 -8.42
CA ALA A 61 4.80 -6.39 -7.22
C ALA A 61 6.03 -5.49 -7.08
N LYS A 62 6.76 -5.23 -8.18
CA LYS A 62 7.89 -4.30 -8.18
C LYS A 62 7.44 -2.87 -7.87
N VAL A 63 6.33 -2.42 -8.47
CA VAL A 63 5.74 -1.10 -8.21
C VAL A 63 5.31 -0.98 -6.74
N GLN A 64 4.62 -1.98 -6.19
CA GLN A 64 4.18 -1.96 -4.78
C GLN A 64 5.37 -1.87 -3.81
N ARG A 65 6.46 -2.62 -4.08
CA ARG A 65 7.66 -2.56 -3.24
C ARG A 65 8.30 -1.17 -3.28
N ARG A 66 8.41 -0.56 -4.47
CA ARG A 66 8.94 0.81 -4.60
C ARG A 66 8.07 1.81 -3.85
N PHE A 67 6.76 1.72 -4.00
CA PHE A 67 5.80 2.55 -3.27
C PHE A 67 5.94 2.40 -1.75
N GLY A 68 6.10 1.17 -1.24
CA GLY A 68 6.38 0.90 0.17
C GLY A 68 7.59 1.66 0.71
N GLN A 69 8.68 1.66 -0.06
CA GLN A 69 9.94 2.29 0.31
C GLN A 69 9.91 3.83 0.17
N GLN A 70 9.01 4.40 -0.62
CA GLN A 70 8.88 5.86 -0.74
C GLN A 70 8.50 6.53 0.58
N LYS A 71 7.83 5.81 1.48
CA LYS A 71 7.50 6.35 2.81
C LYS A 71 8.72 6.55 3.71
N ALA A 72 9.76 5.75 3.49
CA ALA A 72 10.99 5.79 4.28
C ALA A 72 12.02 6.80 3.75
N GLN A 73 11.70 7.50 2.66
CA GLN A 73 12.49 8.60 2.10
C GLN A 73 11.97 9.91 2.67
#